data_AF-A0A6I4MUT9-F1
#
_entry.id   AF-A0A6I4MUT9-F1
#
_cell.length_a   1.000
_cell.length_b   1.000
_cell.length_c   1.000
_cell.angle_alpha   90.00
_cell.angle_beta   90.00
_cell.angle_gamma   90.00
#
_symmetry.space_group_name_H-M   'P 1'
#
loop_
_entity.id
_entity.type
_entity.pdbx_description
1 polymer ?
#
loop_
_entity_poly.entity_id
_entity_poly.type
_entity_poly.pdbx_seq_one_letter_code
_entity_poly.pdbx_strand_id
1 'polypeptide(L)'
;MTDVEKLLTDIRFYDQVLGDARRTILCPPDLVDSVKAVVEARDVGGLYQVKASPCCPEGRLIVIDEQGLEAAMRETVQSFARGIRLR
;
A
#
# COMPACT_ATOMS: atom_id res chain seq x y z
N MET A 1 32.99 -4.65 2.25
CA MET A 1 31.72 -3.92 2.16
C MET A 1 31.65 -2.97 3.33
N THR A 2 31.79 -1.69 3.06
CA THR A 2 31.67 -0.63 4.08
C THR A 2 30.19 -0.38 4.40
N ASP A 3 29.86 -0.01 5.63
CA ASP A 3 28.47 0.19 6.09
C ASP A 3 27.66 1.15 5.21
N VAL A 4 28.34 2.11 4.56
CA VAL A 4 27.74 3.07 3.62
C VAL A 4 27.22 2.39 2.34
N GLU A 5 27.92 1.38 1.82
CA GLU A 5 27.48 0.63 0.62
C GLU A 5 26.23 -0.20 0.91
N LYS A 6 26.14 -0.75 2.14
CA LYS A 6 24.94 -1.44 2.62
C LYS A 6 23.76 -0.48 2.70
N LEU A 7 23.96 0.68 3.34
CA LEU A 7 22.92 1.69 3.50
C LEU A 7 22.37 2.19 2.15
N LEU A 8 23.25 2.40 1.16
CA LEU A 8 22.85 2.81 -0.19
C LEU A 8 22.08 1.70 -0.94
N THR A 9 22.44 0.45 -0.71
CA THR A 9 21.72 -0.70 -1.29
C THR A 9 20.32 -0.82 -0.70
N ASP A 10 20.19 -0.66 0.62
CA ASP A 10 18.91 -0.68 1.31
C ASP A 10 18.01 0.48 0.84
N ILE A 11 18.55 1.70 0.75
CA ILE A 11 17.80 2.86 0.23
C ILE A 11 17.28 2.61 -1.19
N ARG A 12 18.12 2.10 -2.10
CA ARG A 12 17.69 1.78 -3.47
C ARG A 12 16.63 0.69 -3.53
N PHE A 13 16.73 -0.32 -2.67
CA PHE A 13 15.74 -1.36 -2.54
C PHE A 13 14.40 -0.78 -2.07
N TYR A 14 14.39 0.04 -1.02
CA TYR A 14 13.17 0.67 -0.52
C TYR A 14 12.56 1.65 -1.52
N ASP A 15 13.38 2.39 -2.26
CA ASP A 15 12.90 3.33 -3.29
C ASP A 15 12.25 2.60 -4.48
N GLN A 16 12.83 1.46 -4.89
CA GLN A 16 12.23 0.58 -5.88
C GLN A 16 10.91 -0.04 -5.37
N VAL A 17 10.88 -0.51 -4.13
CA VAL A 17 9.66 -1.04 -3.51
C VAL A 17 8.57 0.04 -3.43
N LEU A 18 8.93 1.28 -3.10
CA LEU A 18 7.99 2.42 -3.05
C LEU A 18 7.51 2.84 -4.45
N GLY A 19 8.34 2.68 -5.48
CA GLY A 19 7.99 2.91 -6.88
C GLY A 19 7.10 1.82 -7.48
N ASP A 20 7.32 0.56 -7.08
CA ASP A 20 6.60 -0.62 -7.59
C ASP A 20 5.30 -0.92 -6.79
N ALA A 21 5.14 -0.33 -5.60
CA ALA A 21 3.97 -0.54 -4.76
C ALA A 21 2.72 0.11 -5.37
N ARG A 22 1.84 -0.72 -5.92
CA ARG A 22 0.50 -0.29 -6.37
C ARG A 22 -0.30 0.24 -5.18
N ARG A 23 -0.76 1.49 -5.28
CA ARG A 23 -1.67 2.08 -4.31
C ARG A 23 -3.10 1.67 -4.61
N THR A 24 -3.92 1.54 -3.58
CA THR A 24 -5.34 1.24 -3.70
C THR A 24 -6.17 2.48 -3.43
N ILE A 25 -7.04 2.83 -4.37
CA ILE A 25 -8.09 3.82 -4.19
C ILE A 25 -9.35 3.10 -3.74
N LEU A 26 -9.77 3.35 -2.51
CA LEU A 26 -11.07 2.96 -1.97
C LEU A 26 -12.10 4.04 -2.29
N CYS A 27 -13.26 3.61 -2.76
CA CYS A 27 -14.35 4.49 -3.15
C CYS A 27 -15.71 3.88 -2.80
N PRO A 28 -16.78 4.70 -2.70
CA PRO A 28 -18.14 4.22 -2.62
C PRO A 28 -18.49 3.26 -3.78
N PRO A 29 -19.30 2.20 -3.55
CA PRO A 29 -19.60 1.20 -4.59
C PRO A 29 -20.21 1.75 -5.87
N ASP A 30 -21.02 2.81 -5.77
CA ASP A 30 -21.68 3.51 -6.87
C ASP A 30 -20.69 4.32 -7.75
N LEU A 31 -19.50 4.62 -7.24
CA LEU A 31 -18.49 5.43 -7.94
C LEU A 31 -17.35 4.60 -8.54
N VAL A 32 -17.31 3.30 -8.30
CA VAL A 32 -16.16 2.45 -8.64
C VAL A 32 -15.80 2.49 -10.14
N ASP A 33 -16.80 2.43 -11.02
CA ASP A 33 -16.56 2.40 -12.46
C ASP A 33 -16.14 3.77 -12.99
N SER A 34 -16.73 4.85 -12.46
CA SER A 34 -16.33 6.23 -12.75
C SER A 34 -14.88 6.48 -12.33
N VAL A 35 -14.47 6.01 -11.15
CA VAL A 35 -13.08 6.16 -10.66
C VAL A 35 -12.12 5.32 -11.50
N LYS A 36 -12.48 4.09 -11.89
CA LYS A 36 -11.68 3.28 -12.82
C LYS A 36 -11.46 3.98 -14.16
N ALA A 37 -12.53 4.53 -14.75
CA ALA A 37 -12.44 5.26 -16.01
C ALA A 37 -11.48 6.46 -15.92
N VAL A 38 -11.47 7.18 -14.79
CA VAL A 38 -10.54 8.29 -14.56
C VAL A 38 -9.09 7.81 -14.42
N VAL A 39 -8.85 6.69 -13.72
CA VAL A 39 -7.52 6.09 -13.56
C VAL A 39 -6.97 5.63 -14.92
N GLU A 40 -7.82 5.00 -15.74
CA GLU A 40 -7.47 4.56 -17.09
C GLU A 40 -7.20 5.74 -18.03
N ALA A 41 -8.07 6.76 -18.03
CA ALA A 41 -7.90 7.96 -18.84
C ALA A 41 -6.62 8.76 -18.53
N ARG A 42 -6.06 8.58 -17.33
CA ARG A 42 -4.81 9.22 -16.91
C ARG A 42 -3.56 8.35 -17.11
N ASP A 43 -3.72 7.14 -17.65
CA ASP A 43 -2.64 6.17 -17.86
C ASP A 43 -1.85 5.85 -16.57
N VAL A 44 -2.54 5.88 -15.42
CA VAL A 44 -1.95 5.56 -14.10
C VAL A 44 -2.44 4.22 -13.54
N GLY A 45 -3.06 3.39 -14.37
CA GLY A 45 -3.56 2.06 -13.98
C GLY A 45 -2.46 1.09 -13.52
N GLY A 46 -1.20 1.33 -13.91
CA GLY A 46 -0.04 0.59 -13.39
C GLY A 46 0.31 0.95 -11.95
N LEU A 47 -0.05 2.15 -11.48
CA LEU A 47 0.28 2.71 -10.17
C LEU A 47 -0.88 2.61 -9.16
N TYR A 48 -2.11 2.61 -9.65
CA TYR A 48 -3.31 2.60 -8.82
C TYR A 48 -4.26 1.47 -9.20
N GLN A 49 -4.71 0.70 -8.20
CA GLN A 49 -5.91 -0.13 -8.33
C GLN A 49 -7.10 0.56 -7.67
N VAL A 50 -8.31 0.26 -8.14
CA VAL A 50 -9.55 0.81 -7.58
C VAL A 50 -10.37 -0.31 -6.96
N LYS A 51 -10.80 -0.13 -5.71
CA LYS A 51 -11.67 -1.05 -4.98
C LYS A 51 -12.89 -0.31 -4.43
N ALA A 52 -14.05 -0.94 -4.54
CA ALA A 52 -15.25 -0.49 -3.86
C ALA A 52 -15.16 -0.83 -2.36
N SER A 53 -15.55 0.10 -1.49
CA SER A 53 -15.62 -0.11 -0.05
C SER A 53 -16.87 0.58 0.53
N PRO A 54 -17.75 -0.16 1.24
CA PRO A 54 -18.90 0.44 1.91
C PRO A 54 -18.51 1.30 3.12
N CYS A 55 -17.27 1.20 3.58
CA CYS A 55 -16.72 2.01 4.67
C CYS A 55 -16.15 3.34 4.17
N CYS A 56 -16.16 3.59 2.85
CA CYS A 56 -15.69 4.85 2.29
C CYS A 56 -16.70 5.97 2.59
N PRO A 57 -16.28 7.09 3.20
CA PRO A 57 -17.17 8.22 3.42
C PRO A 57 -17.72 8.78 2.10
N GLU A 58 -18.97 9.23 2.13
CA GLU A 58 -19.59 9.87 0.97
C GLU A 58 -18.77 11.07 0.47
N GLY A 59 -18.65 11.19 -0.85
CA GLY A 59 -17.92 12.28 -1.50
C GLY A 59 -16.40 12.25 -1.30
N ARG A 60 -15.84 11.17 -0.74
CA ARG A 60 -14.40 11.02 -0.52
C ARG A 60 -13.84 9.76 -1.16
N LEU A 61 -12.55 9.82 -1.49
CA LEU A 61 -11.74 8.68 -1.90
C LEU A 61 -10.64 8.50 -0.84
N ILE A 62 -10.32 7.25 -0.51
CA ILE A 62 -9.22 6.94 0.39
C ILE A 62 -8.13 6.25 -0.41
N VAL A 63 -6.91 6.77 -0.38
CA VAL A 63 -5.76 6.13 -1.02
C VAL A 63 -4.92 5.46 0.05
N ILE A 64 -4.72 4.15 -0.07
CA ILE A 64 -3.92 3.36 0.86
C ILE A 64 -2.87 2.54 0.13
N ASP A 65 -1.77 2.26 0.82
CA ASP A 65 -0.87 1.18 0.44
C ASP A 65 -1.33 -0.09 1.18
N GLU A 66 -2.09 -0.94 0.48
CA GLU A 66 -2.57 -2.20 1.07
C GLU A 66 -1.42 -3.15 1.40
N GLN A 67 -0.37 -3.17 0.59
CA GLN A 67 0.76 -4.09 0.78
C GLN A 67 1.58 -3.67 2.00
N GLY A 68 1.87 -2.37 2.12
CA GLY A 68 2.53 -1.79 3.29
C GLY A 68 1.72 -2.02 4.57
N LEU A 69 0.39 -1.85 4.50
CA LEU A 69 -0.49 -2.10 5.64
C LEU A 69 -0.47 -3.58 6.06
N GLU A 70 -0.59 -4.51 5.12
CA GLU A 70 -0.56 -5.96 5.42
C GLU A 70 0.78 -6.39 6.01
N ALA A 71 1.90 -5.88 5.46
CA ALA A 71 3.24 -6.15 5.96
C ALA A 71 3.40 -5.66 7.41
N ALA A 72 2.97 -4.43 7.71
CA ALA A 72 3.02 -3.87 9.06
C ALA A 72 2.17 -4.65 10.06
N MET A 73 0.96 -5.08 9.64
CA MET A 73 0.10 -5.93 10.46
C MET A 73 0.76 -7.27 10.76
N ARG A 74 1.35 -7.91 9.74
CA ARG A 74 2.04 -9.19 9.88
C ARG A 74 3.23 -9.09 10.83
N GLU A 75 4.05 -8.06 10.70
CA GLU A 75 5.17 -7.81 11.61
C GLU A 75 4.71 -7.61 13.05
N THR A 76 3.65 -6.83 13.27
CA THR A 76 3.09 -6.57 14.60
C THR A 76 2.65 -7.86 15.28
N VAL A 77 1.91 -8.71 14.57
CA VAL A 77 1.46 -10.02 15.08
C VAL A 77 2.64 -10.92 15.41
N GLN A 78 3.65 -11.00 14.53
CA GLN A 78 4.84 -11.80 14.78
C GLN A 78 5.65 -11.30 15.98
N SER A 79 5.78 -9.98 16.12
CA SER A 79 6.46 -9.34 17.25
C SER A 79 5.76 -9.67 18.57
N PHE A 80 4.43 -9.55 18.60
CA PHE A 80 3.62 -9.89 19.77
C PHE A 80 3.75 -11.38 20.15
N ALA A 81 3.69 -12.28 19.17
CA ALA A 81 3.84 -13.72 19.39
C ALA A 81 5.21 -14.09 19.98
N ARG A 82 6.28 -13.43 19.53
CA ARG A 82 7.63 -13.60 20.11
C ARG A 82 7.69 -13.09 21.55
N GLY A 83 7.06 -11.96 21.85
CA GLY A 83 6.99 -11.39 23.19
C GLY A 83 6.25 -12.26 24.21
N ILE A 84 5.18 -12.95 23.79
CA ILE A 84 4.45 -13.90 24.63
C ILE A 84 5.29 -15.14 24.95
N ARG A 85 6.09 -15.64 24.00
CA ARG A 85 6.87 -16.88 24.17
C ARG A 85 8.06 -16.73 25.13
N LEU A 86 8.47 -15.50 25.42
CA LEU A 86 9.60 -15.16 26.30
C LEU A 86 9.16 -14.82 27.74
N ARG A 87 7.86 -14.94 28.06
CA ARG A 87 7.29 -14.83 29.39
C ARG A 87 6.69 -16.16 29.83
#